data_AF-A0A954PY63-F1
#
_entry.id   AF-A0A954PY63-F1
#
_cell.length_a   1.000
_cell.length_b   1.000
_cell.length_c   1.000
_cell.angle_alpha   90.00
_cell.angle_beta   90.00
_cell.angle_gamma   90.00
#
_symmetry.space_group_name_H-M   'P 1'
#
loop_
_entity.id
_entity.type
_entity.pdbx_description
1 polymer ?
#
loop_
_entity_poly.entity_id
_entity_poly.type
_entity_poly.pdbx_seq_one_letter_code
_entity_poly.pdbx_strand_id
1 'polypeptide(L)'
;RREPSVLSVVLLSGVAEMEYGWQGVEKAVEDALAEQSARMMRRIEYLSVIGNIAPMVGLLGTVTGMIFAFQQVAATRGAAGAGDLAEGIYQALVTTVGGLVVAIPALAAYAVCRNRVDTLIADVAFQVQHALAPIKRRPAKSVAPPKRG
;
A
#
# COMPACT_ATOMS: atom_id res chain seq x y z
N ARG A 1 5.83 24.65 8.81
CA ARG A 1 5.59 23.27 9.25
C ARG A 1 6.71 22.39 8.70
N ARG A 2 7.69 21.99 9.52
CA ARG A 2 8.68 20.97 9.11
C ARG A 2 8.10 19.63 9.55
N GLU A 3 7.50 18.88 8.64
CA GLU A 3 7.17 17.48 8.94
C GLU A 3 8.50 16.73 9.12
N PRO A 4 8.70 16.02 10.23
CA PRO A 4 9.93 15.26 10.44
C PRO A 4 10.07 14.23 9.31
N SER A 5 11.23 14.24 8.65
CA SER A 5 11.53 13.26 7.60
C SER A 5 11.57 11.86 8.19
N VAL A 6 11.24 10.84 7.39
CA VAL A 6 11.31 9.42 7.80
C VAL A 6 12.68 9.09 8.42
N LEU A 7 13.75 9.60 7.81
CA LEU A 7 15.11 9.51 8.31
C LEU A 7 15.26 10.06 9.74
N SER A 8 14.73 11.27 10.00
CA SER A 8 14.84 11.89 11.33
C SER A 8 14.10 11.11 12.41
N VAL A 9 12.92 10.56 12.09
CA VAL A 9 12.14 9.74 13.04
C VAL A 9 12.91 8.47 13.39
N VAL A 10 13.38 7.74 12.37
CA VAL A 10 14.10 6.47 12.58
C VAL A 10 15.43 6.69 13.30
N LEU A 11 16.18 7.75 12.96
CA LEU A 11 17.42 8.08 13.66
C LEU A 11 17.18 8.41 15.13
N LEU A 12 16.14 9.19 15.45
CA LEU A 12 15.81 9.54 16.83
C LEU A 12 15.39 8.31 17.64
N SER A 13 14.61 7.40 17.05
CA SER A 13 14.26 6.12 17.67
C SER A 13 15.50 5.28 17.98
N GLY A 14 16.47 5.22 17.05
CA GLY A 14 17.75 4.54 17.29
C GLY A 14 18.59 5.22 18.39
N VAL A 15 18.67 6.54 18.40
CA VAL A 15 19.45 7.31 19.39
C VAL A 15 18.84 7.20 20.80
N ALA A 16 17.52 7.15 20.92
CA ALA A 16 16.82 7.01 22.20
C ALA A 16 17.18 5.70 22.92
N GLU A 17 17.44 4.63 22.17
CA GLU A 17 17.73 3.31 22.70
C GLU A 17 19.24 3.03 22.84
N MET A 18 20.09 4.07 22.70
CA MET A 18 21.55 3.93 22.83
C MET A 18 22.01 3.41 24.19
N GLU A 19 21.25 3.66 25.26
CA GLU A 19 21.57 3.20 26.62
C GLU A 19 21.52 1.67 26.75
N TYR A 20 20.75 0.99 25.90
CA TYR A 20 20.61 -0.47 25.89
C TYR A 20 21.62 -1.17 24.97
N GLY A 21 22.59 -0.43 24.42
CA GLY A 21 23.63 -0.96 23.54
C GLY A 21 23.17 -1.18 22.10
N TRP A 22 24.07 -1.71 21.26
CA TRP A 22 23.84 -1.83 19.81
C TRP A 22 22.58 -2.63 19.44
N GLN A 23 22.27 -3.70 20.19
CA GLN A 23 21.08 -4.51 19.95
C GLN A 23 19.77 -3.73 20.16
N GLY A 24 19.72 -2.84 21.17
CA GLY A 24 18.56 -1.97 21.40
C GLY A 24 18.38 -0.96 20.27
N VAL A 25 19.48 -0.33 19.85
CA VAL A 25 19.50 0.61 18.72
C VAL A 25 19.03 -0.04 17.42
N GLU A 26 19.58 -1.22 17.08
CA GLU A 26 19.24 -1.97 15.87
C GLU A 26 17.76 -2.33 15.84
N LYS A 27 17.24 -2.88 16.93
CA LYS A 27 15.82 -3.21 17.07
C LYS A 27 14.91 -1.98 16.94
N ALA A 28 15.27 -0.88 17.59
CA ALA A 28 14.50 0.36 17.54
C ALA A 28 14.42 0.96 16.13
N VAL A 29 15.52 0.87 15.38
CA VAL A 29 15.59 1.28 13.98
C VAL A 29 14.71 0.38 13.10
N GLU A 30 14.79 -0.94 13.29
CA GLU A 30 13.95 -1.91 12.56
C GLU A 30 12.47 -1.69 12.82
N ASP A 31 12.07 -1.57 14.08
CA ASP A 31 10.68 -1.34 14.49
C ASP A 31 10.15 -0.01 13.91
N ALA A 32 10.94 1.06 13.99
CA ALA A 32 10.57 2.35 13.42
C ALA A 32 10.44 2.28 11.89
N LEU A 33 11.38 1.65 11.18
CA LEU A 33 11.30 1.47 9.73
C LEU A 33 10.05 0.68 9.32
N ALA A 34 9.75 -0.41 10.03
CA ALA A 34 8.58 -1.23 9.79
C ALA A 34 7.29 -0.42 9.99
N GLU A 35 7.20 0.39 11.05
CA GLU A 35 6.05 1.24 11.31
C GLU A 35 5.86 2.31 10.21
N GLN A 36 6.94 3.01 9.83
CA GLN A 36 6.87 4.03 8.77
C GLN A 36 6.46 3.41 7.44
N SER A 37 7.04 2.25 7.10
CA SER A 37 6.72 1.48 5.89
C SER A 37 5.25 1.06 5.88
N ALA A 38 4.76 0.47 6.97
CA ALA A 38 3.35 0.08 7.11
C ALA A 38 2.40 1.28 6.99
N ARG A 39 2.76 2.44 7.57
CA ARG A 39 1.94 3.65 7.45
C ARG A 39 1.84 4.15 6.01
N MET A 40 2.94 4.09 5.26
CA MET A 40 2.95 4.48 3.83
C MET A 40 2.19 3.45 2.98
N MET A 41 2.41 2.15 3.20
CA MET A 41 1.69 1.07 2.52
C MET A 41 0.17 1.17 2.72
N ARG A 42 -0.30 1.40 3.94
CA ARG A 42 -1.75 1.56 4.23
C ARG A 42 -2.40 2.67 3.39
N ARG A 43 -1.67 3.75 3.08
CA ARG A 43 -2.21 4.85 2.27
C ARG A 43 -2.34 4.48 0.80
N ILE A 44 -1.41 3.69 0.27
CA ILE A 44 -1.45 3.25 -1.14
C ILE A 44 -2.35 2.03 -1.33
N GLU A 45 -2.62 1.25 -0.28
CA GLU A 45 -3.44 0.04 -0.35
C GLU A 45 -4.87 0.31 -0.86
N TYR A 46 -5.41 1.51 -0.66
CA TYR A 46 -6.69 1.92 -1.25
C TYR A 46 -6.70 1.79 -2.78
N LEU A 47 -5.59 2.08 -3.47
CA LEU A 47 -5.50 1.93 -4.92
C LEU A 47 -5.55 0.46 -5.34
N SER A 48 -4.91 -0.42 -4.58
CA SER A 48 -5.00 -1.88 -4.77
C SER A 48 -6.45 -2.36 -4.60
N VAL A 49 -7.11 -1.94 -3.52
CA VAL A 49 -8.51 -2.30 -3.26
C VAL A 49 -9.44 -1.83 -4.38
N ILE A 50 -9.31 -0.57 -4.81
CA ILE A 50 -10.11 -0.02 -5.93
C ILE A 50 -9.82 -0.79 -7.22
N GLY A 51 -8.54 -1.05 -7.51
CA GLY A 51 -8.11 -1.79 -8.68
C GLY A 51 -8.67 -3.21 -8.76
N ASN A 52 -8.84 -3.87 -7.61
CA ASN A 52 -9.41 -5.22 -7.52
C ASN A 52 -10.95 -5.23 -7.53
N ILE A 53 -11.60 -4.23 -6.92
CA ILE A 53 -13.07 -4.16 -6.84
C ILE A 53 -13.70 -3.63 -8.13
N ALA A 54 -13.06 -2.68 -8.83
CA ALA A 54 -13.62 -2.05 -10.02
C ALA A 54 -14.02 -3.04 -11.14
N PRO A 55 -13.23 -4.08 -11.48
CA PRO A 55 -13.64 -5.10 -12.45
C PRO A 55 -14.83 -5.93 -11.97
N MET A 56 -14.89 -6.24 -10.67
CA MET A 56 -16.00 -6.99 -10.08
C MET A 56 -17.31 -6.20 -10.15
N VAL A 57 -17.24 -4.88 -9.97
CA VAL A 57 -18.38 -3.97 -10.17
C VAL A 57 -18.80 -3.91 -11.65
N GLY A 58 -17.84 -3.88 -12.58
CA GLY A 58 -18.13 -3.95 -14.02
C GLY A 58 -18.83 -5.25 -14.43
N LEU A 59 -18.38 -6.38 -13.89
CA LEU A 59 -19.00 -7.69 -14.06
C LEU A 59 -20.40 -7.76 -13.41
N LEU A 60 -20.60 -7.14 -12.25
CA LEU A 60 -21.94 -7.03 -11.67
C LEU A 60 -22.88 -6.31 -12.65
N GLY A 61 -22.40 -5.24 -13.30
CA GLY A 61 -23.13 -4.52 -14.33
C GLY A 61 -23.55 -5.39 -15.52
N THR A 62 -22.71 -6.34 -15.96
CA THR A 62 -23.12 -7.26 -17.04
C THR A 62 -24.23 -8.19 -16.63
N VAL A 63 -24.12 -8.77 -15.43
CA VAL A 63 -25.12 -9.69 -14.89
C VAL A 63 -26.46 -8.95 -14.75
N THR A 64 -26.44 -7.74 -14.18
CA THR A 64 -27.64 -6.92 -14.03
C THR A 64 -28.24 -6.52 -15.39
N GLY A 65 -27.43 -6.11 -16.37
CA GLY A 65 -27.91 -5.75 -17.71
C GLY A 65 -28.55 -6.94 -18.44
N MET A 66 -27.96 -8.13 -18.35
CA MET A 66 -28.55 -9.35 -18.91
C MET A 66 -29.86 -9.72 -18.22
N ILE A 67 -29.96 -9.59 -16.88
CA ILE A 67 -31.21 -9.85 -16.15
C ILE A 67 -32.33 -8.95 -16.68
N PHE A 68 -32.08 -7.65 -16.85
CA PHE A 68 -33.09 -6.73 -17.38
C PHE A 68 -33.46 -7.03 -18.83
N ALA A 69 -32.48 -7.34 -19.68
CA ALA A 69 -32.74 -7.71 -21.08
C ALA A 69 -33.68 -8.92 -21.18
N PHE A 70 -33.40 -9.99 -20.41
CA PHE A 70 -34.25 -11.19 -20.40
C PHE A 70 -35.61 -10.96 -19.73
N GLN A 71 -35.67 -10.12 -18.68
CA GLN A 71 -36.93 -9.75 -18.05
C GLN A 71 -37.87 -9.03 -19.02
N GLN A 72 -37.33 -8.16 -19.88
CA GLN A 72 -38.11 -7.44 -20.89
C GLN A 72 -38.65 -8.37 -21.98
N VAL A 73 -37.85 -9.36 -22.40
CA VAL A 73 -38.31 -10.43 -23.31
C VAL A 73 -39.42 -11.27 -22.70
N ALA A 74 -39.30 -11.64 -21.42
CA ALA A 74 -40.34 -12.39 -20.72
C ALA A 74 -41.64 -11.57 -20.58
N ALA A 75 -41.55 -10.29 -20.22
CA ALA A 75 -42.69 -9.41 -20.02
C ALA A 75 -43.48 -9.15 -21.32
N THR A 76 -42.78 -9.08 -22.45
CA THR A 76 -43.38 -8.87 -23.77
C THR A 76 -43.89 -10.16 -24.42
N ARG A 77 -43.86 -11.30 -23.71
CA ARG A 77 -44.17 -12.64 -24.24
C ARG A 77 -43.41 -12.95 -25.53
N GLY A 78 -42.15 -12.50 -25.63
CA GLY A 78 -41.32 -12.69 -26.81
C GLY A 78 -41.55 -11.68 -27.94
N ALA A 79 -42.35 -10.63 -27.73
CA ALA A 79 -42.47 -9.53 -28.71
C ALA A 79 -41.25 -8.59 -28.70
N ALA A 80 -40.48 -8.53 -27.61
CA ALA A 80 -39.17 -7.90 -27.63
C ALA A 80 -38.25 -8.69 -28.57
N GLY A 81 -37.72 -7.98 -29.57
CA GLY A 81 -36.94 -8.57 -30.65
C GLY A 81 -35.46 -8.73 -30.31
N ALA A 82 -34.70 -9.28 -31.25
CA ALA A 82 -33.24 -9.39 -31.14
C ALA A 82 -32.55 -8.03 -30.91
N GLY A 83 -33.15 -6.93 -31.38
CA GLY A 83 -32.65 -5.57 -31.17
C GLY A 83 -32.69 -5.13 -29.70
N ASP A 84 -33.79 -5.37 -28.99
CA ASP A 84 -33.93 -5.00 -27.58
C ASP A 84 -32.96 -5.78 -26.69
N LEU A 85 -32.75 -7.06 -27.03
CA LEU A 85 -31.78 -7.91 -26.34
C LEU A 85 -30.34 -7.43 -26.60
N ALA A 86 -30.03 -7.06 -27.86
CA ALA A 86 -28.72 -6.56 -28.24
C ALA A 86 -28.38 -5.25 -27.52
N GLU A 87 -29.35 -4.36 -27.33
CA GLU A 87 -29.18 -3.11 -26.58
C GLU A 87 -28.84 -3.38 -25.10
N GLY A 88 -29.58 -4.27 -24.44
CA GLY A 88 -29.31 -4.64 -23.04
C GLY A 88 -27.96 -5.32 -22.85
N ILE A 89 -27.53 -6.17 -23.80
CA ILE A 89 -26.20 -6.79 -23.80
C ILE A 89 -25.10 -5.74 -24.06
N TYR A 90 -25.32 -4.80 -24.99
CA TYR A 90 -24.39 -3.72 -25.25
C TYR A 90 -24.16 -2.88 -23.98
N GLN A 91 -25.23 -2.47 -23.31
CA GLN A 91 -25.13 -1.71 -22.06
C GLN A 91 -24.34 -2.50 -20.98
N ALA A 92 -24.61 -3.81 -20.86
CA ALA A 92 -23.85 -4.70 -19.98
C ALA A 92 -22.34 -4.72 -20.31
N LEU A 93 -21.97 -4.81 -21.58
CA LEU A 93 -20.56 -4.82 -22.00
C LEU A 93 -19.88 -3.47 -21.70
N VAL A 94 -20.58 -2.36 -21.92
CA VAL A 94 -20.07 -1.01 -21.63
C VAL A 94 -19.72 -0.86 -20.14
N THR A 95 -20.53 -1.41 -19.22
CA THR A 95 -20.21 -1.34 -17.77
C THR A 95 -18.96 -2.14 -17.41
N THR A 96 -18.68 -3.27 -18.07
CA THR A 96 -17.42 -4.01 -17.87
C THR A 96 -16.22 -3.21 -18.33
N VAL A 97 -16.32 -2.59 -19.51
CA VAL A 97 -15.26 -1.72 -20.02
C VAL A 97 -15.02 -0.57 -19.04
N GLY A 98 -16.08 0.05 -18.51
CA GLY A 98 -15.98 1.08 -17.47
C GLY A 98 -15.21 0.61 -16.23
N GLY A 99 -15.52 -0.60 -15.73
CA GLY A 99 -14.80 -1.20 -14.60
C GLY A 99 -13.31 -1.40 -14.88
N LEU A 100 -12.95 -1.87 -16.07
CA LEU A 100 -11.56 -2.06 -16.50
C LEU A 100 -10.81 -0.74 -16.68
N VAL A 101 -11.47 0.28 -17.23
CA VAL A 101 -10.89 1.63 -17.42
C VAL A 101 -10.49 2.25 -16.08
N VAL A 102 -11.20 1.95 -14.99
CA VAL A 102 -10.83 2.40 -13.64
C VAL A 102 -9.78 1.48 -13.00
N ALA A 103 -9.90 0.17 -13.19
CA ALA A 103 -9.02 -0.82 -12.57
C ALA A 103 -7.57 -0.72 -13.04
N ILE A 104 -7.35 -0.59 -14.35
CA ILE A 104 -6.01 -0.61 -14.95
C ILE A 104 -5.14 0.56 -14.43
N PRO A 105 -5.59 1.82 -14.47
CA PRO A 105 -4.82 2.94 -13.94
C PRO A 105 -4.62 2.85 -12.42
N ALA A 106 -5.62 2.37 -11.67
CA ALA A 106 -5.51 2.23 -10.22
C ALA A 106 -4.41 1.22 -9.82
N LEU A 107 -4.38 0.06 -10.46
CA LEU A 107 -3.35 -0.96 -10.22
C LEU A 107 -1.97 -0.50 -10.70
N ALA A 108 -1.89 0.18 -11.85
CA ALA A 108 -0.63 0.74 -12.34
C ALA A 108 -0.06 1.78 -11.36
N ALA A 109 -0.90 2.69 -10.88
CA ALA A 109 -0.52 3.69 -9.89
C ALA A 109 -0.12 3.04 -8.56
N TYR A 110 -0.83 2.01 -8.11
CA TYR A 110 -0.45 1.24 -6.92
C TYR A 110 0.95 0.64 -7.07
N ALA A 111 1.25 -0.02 -8.19
CA ALA A 111 2.55 -0.64 -8.42
C ALA A 111 3.70 0.39 -8.41
N VAL A 112 3.51 1.54 -9.08
CA VAL A 112 4.52 2.61 -9.09
C VAL A 112 4.72 3.21 -7.70
N CYS A 113 3.64 3.51 -6.99
CA CYS A 113 3.71 4.07 -5.64
C CYS A 113 4.35 3.09 -4.65
N ARG A 114 4.00 1.79 -4.73
CA ARG A 114 4.60 0.75 -3.90
C ARG A 114 6.11 0.66 -4.11
N ASN A 115 6.56 0.58 -5.36
CA ASN A 115 8.01 0.54 -5.66
C ASN A 115 8.75 1.78 -5.14
N ARG A 116 8.11 2.96 -5.22
CA ARG A 116 8.67 4.19 -4.65
C ARG A 116 8.77 4.12 -3.13
N VAL A 117 7.74 3.64 -2.44
CA VAL A 117 7.77 3.47 -0.98
C VAL A 117 8.89 2.50 -0.58
N ASP A 118 8.98 1.36 -1.24
CA ASP A 118 9.98 0.34 -0.94
C ASP A 118 11.41 0.88 -1.15
N THR A 119 11.64 1.62 -2.24
CA THR A 119 12.94 2.26 -2.52
C THR A 119 13.29 3.30 -1.45
N LEU A 120 12.34 4.15 -1.07
CA LEU A 120 12.54 5.17 -0.04
C LEU A 120 12.87 4.56 1.33
N ILE A 121 12.17 3.48 1.72
CA ILE A 121 12.43 2.79 2.99
C ILE A 121 13.82 2.12 2.95
N ALA A 122 14.19 1.50 1.84
CA ALA A 122 15.52 0.90 1.67
C ALA A 122 16.65 1.96 1.75
N ASP A 123 16.48 3.10 1.08
CA ASP A 123 17.43 4.21 1.13
C ASP A 123 17.59 4.76 2.55
N VAL A 124 16.47 4.96 3.27
CA VAL A 124 16.51 5.42 4.67
C VAL A 124 17.21 4.39 5.55
N ALA A 125 16.91 3.10 5.41
CA ALA A 125 17.56 2.04 6.18
C ALA A 125 19.08 2.05 5.98
N PHE A 126 19.54 2.19 4.73
CA PHE A 126 20.96 2.29 4.42
C PHE A 126 21.62 3.54 5.04
N GLN A 127 20.98 4.70 4.93
CA GLN A 127 21.49 5.95 5.51
C GLN A 127 21.57 5.89 7.04
N VAL A 128 20.58 5.31 7.70
CA VAL A 128 20.56 5.12 9.15
C VAL A 128 21.68 4.20 9.61
N GLN A 129 21.83 3.05 8.94
CA GLN A 129 22.91 2.11 9.25
C GLN A 129 24.30 2.75 9.09
N HIS A 130 24.49 3.54 8.03
CA HIS A 130 25.74 4.26 7.81
C HIS A 130 26.00 5.32 8.90
N ALA A 131 24.99 6.10 9.25
CA ALA A 131 25.09 7.13 10.29
C ALA A 131 25.36 6.56 11.69
N LEU A 132 24.83 5.36 11.99
CA LEU A 132 25.01 4.68 13.27
C LEU A 132 26.24 3.75 13.32
N ALA A 133 26.89 3.47 12.18
CA ALA A 133 28.11 2.66 12.10
C ALA A 133 29.24 3.11 13.06
N PRO A 134 29.48 4.41 13.34
CA PRO A 134 30.46 4.85 14.32
C PRO A 134 30.13 4.42 15.76
N ILE A 135 28.85 4.30 16.10
CA ILE A 135 28.37 3.90 17.44
C ILE A 135 28.67 2.41 17.67
N LYS A 136 28.44 1.57 16.66
CA LYS A 136 28.80 0.14 16.68
C LYS A 136 30.28 -0.10 16.97
N ARG A 137 31.16 0.82 16.53
CA ARG A 137 32.62 0.72 16.73
C ARG A 137 33.11 1.23 18.08
N ARG A 138 32.27 1.82 18.91
CA ARG A 138 32.67 2.30 20.25
C ARG A 138 32.44 1.15 21.25
N PRO A 139 33.48 0.37 21.62
CA PRO A 139 33.32 -0.61 22.68
C PRO A 139 32.87 0.13 23.95
N ALA A 140 31.87 -0.43 24.63
CA ALA A 140 31.34 0.06 25.89
C ALA A 140 32.49 0.51 26.78
N LYS A 141 32.58 1.81 27.04
CA LYS A 141 33.63 2.36 27.90
C LYS A 141 33.36 1.80 29.30
N SER A 142 34.25 0.90 29.71
CA SER A 142 34.37 0.31 31.05
C SER A 142 33.85 1.25 32.14
N VAL A 143 32.71 0.90 32.74
CA VAL A 143 32.34 1.37 34.07
C VAL A 143 33.27 0.64 35.03
N ALA A 144 34.42 1.24 35.33
CA ALA A 144 35.33 0.73 36.34
C ALA A 144 34.62 0.84 37.72
N PRO A 145 34.57 -0.23 38.53
CA PRO A 145 34.01 -0.14 39.87
C PRO A 145 34.88 0.81 40.73
N PRO A 146 34.27 1.60 41.63
CA PRO A 146 35.01 2.49 42.51
C PRO A 146 35.95 1.67 43.39
N LYS A 147 37.25 1.96 43.30
CA LYS A 147 38.24 1.43 44.25
C LYS A 147 37.91 1.97 45.63
N ARG A 148 37.36 1.11 46.50
CA ARG A 148 37.34 1.36 47.95
C ARG A 148 38.76 1.15 48.46
N GLY A 149 39.42 2.26 48.80
CA GLY A 149 40.54 2.29 49.73
C GLY A 149 40.02 2.45 51.16
#